data_AF-A0A0F8YYC4-F1
#
_entry.id   AF-A0A0F8YYC4-F1
#
_cell.length_a   1.000
_cell.length_b   1.000
_cell.length_c   1.000
_cell.angle_alpha   90.00
_cell.angle_beta   90.00
_cell.angle_gamma   90.00
#
_symmetry.space_group_name_H-M   'P 1'
#
loop_
_entity.id
_entity.type
_entity.pdbx_description
1 polymer ?
#
loop_
_entity_poly.entity_id
_entity_poly.type
_entity_poly.pdbx_seq_one_letter_code
_entity_poly.pdbx_strand_id
1 'polypeptide(L)'
;MGFFTTLAIYGTIWSIGKFVEWMTPPEPGDQMEVKLPLTEEGVPLAICYGQTRLDKPFLLWWGDVHFKDITSYEQDDMFIGLDLSLGIGVANMNIWRIGAGDVTIWDGTGAWDGLGAPFDPVDGSYNIVGPVTNPVGYQPINPFGVFGEENSYGFFSSVGFLPSTFRDGRGIRWYPGDFYQLKNTYVASVTSPNTTSGYRGISHVVFQSPQVGFGPQIPPFNFDCGGFPDALNGEPTRVIGGNEANPAEVIYDLLTQPWGRAGLDISLFDTASFTLAAVTLHGEGVGSGMAGTVTSSSAVLDIIREILAQIDAIMYFNPFTGKVVLKL
;
A
#
# COMPACT_ATOMS: atom_id res chain seq x y z
N MET A 1 61.16 -5.11 50.45
CA MET A 1 59.94 -5.96 50.40
C MET A 1 58.68 -5.22 49.89
N GLY A 2 58.68 -3.90 49.63
CA GLY A 2 57.44 -3.18 49.28
C GLY A 2 57.08 -3.07 47.79
N PHE A 3 58.06 -3.02 46.89
CA PHE A 3 57.80 -2.72 45.47
C PHE A 3 57.08 -3.84 44.72
N PHE A 4 57.55 -5.08 44.87
CA PHE A 4 56.96 -6.24 44.18
C PHE A 4 55.54 -6.57 44.68
N THR A 5 55.25 -6.31 45.95
CA THR A 5 53.94 -6.53 46.55
C THR A 5 52.92 -5.52 46.03
N THR A 6 53.30 -4.24 45.91
CA THR A 6 52.44 -3.21 45.32
C THR A 6 52.16 -3.49 43.85
N LEU A 7 53.16 -3.93 43.09
CA LEU A 7 52.98 -4.29 41.67
C LEU A 7 52.04 -5.48 41.49
N ALA A 8 52.16 -6.52 42.34
CA ALA A 8 51.28 -7.68 42.31
C ALA A 8 49.83 -7.32 42.64
N ILE A 9 49.61 -6.46 43.64
CA ILE A 9 48.27 -5.96 43.98
C ILE A 9 47.68 -5.15 42.83
N TYR A 10 48.46 -4.26 42.21
CA TYR A 10 47.98 -3.45 41.09
C TYR A 10 47.64 -4.31 39.86
N GLY A 11 48.47 -5.30 39.54
CA GLY A 11 48.21 -6.24 38.45
C GLY A 11 46.93 -7.05 38.66
N THR A 12 46.66 -7.44 39.91
CA THR A 12 45.46 -8.21 40.28
C THR A 12 44.20 -7.34 40.20
N ILE A 13 44.26 -6.10 40.70
CA ILE A 13 43.14 -5.16 40.62
C ILE A 13 42.81 -4.83 39.15
N TRP A 14 43.84 -4.63 38.33
CA TRP A 14 43.65 -4.34 36.90
C TRP A 14 43.02 -5.52 36.14
N SER A 15 43.46 -6.74 36.42
CA SER A 15 42.90 -7.94 35.78
C SER A 15 41.49 -8.28 36.25
N ILE A 16 41.18 -8.05 37.54
CA ILE A 16 39.80 -8.16 38.05
C ILE A 16 38.90 -7.09 37.42
N GLY A 17 39.38 -5.85 37.28
CA GLY A 17 38.63 -4.77 36.62
C GLY A 17 38.25 -5.13 35.18
N LYS A 18 39.19 -5.68 34.40
CA LYS A 18 38.94 -6.16 33.04
C LYS A 18 37.99 -7.36 32.98
N PHE A 19 38.04 -8.25 33.96
CA PHE A 19 37.14 -9.39 34.05
C PHE A 19 35.71 -8.96 34.43
N VAL A 20 35.56 -7.94 35.28
CA VAL A 20 34.25 -7.36 35.65
C VAL A 20 33.63 -6.58 34.49
N GLU A 21 34.42 -5.84 33.71
CA GLU A 21 33.98 -5.14 32.50
C GLU A 21 33.47 -6.11 31.41
N TRP A 22 34.00 -7.33 31.36
CA TRP A 22 33.49 -8.39 30.48
C TRP A 22 32.21 -9.07 31.02
N MET A 23 31.95 -8.98 32.33
CA MET A 23 30.76 -9.54 32.97
C MET A 23 29.62 -8.55 33.13
N THR A 24 29.84 -7.26 32.90
CA THR A 24 28.74 -6.29 32.80
C THR A 24 27.92 -6.63 31.56
N PRO A 25 26.62 -6.99 31.70
CA PRO A 25 25.77 -7.17 30.54
C PRO A 25 25.81 -5.89 29.70
N PRO A 26 25.79 -6.00 28.36
CA PRO A 26 25.65 -4.82 27.52
C PRO A 26 24.45 -4.02 28.03
N GLU A 27 24.62 -2.70 28.18
CA GLU A 27 23.49 -1.83 28.45
C GLU A 27 22.37 -2.21 27.46
N PRO A 28 21.12 -2.41 27.91
CA PRO A 28 20.04 -2.67 26.98
C PRO A 28 20.07 -1.52 25.98
N GLY A 29 20.44 -1.84 24.73
CA GLY A 29 20.58 -0.84 23.70
C GLY A 29 19.31 -0.01 23.67
N ASP A 30 19.46 1.32 23.61
CA ASP A 30 18.34 2.23 23.42
C ASP A 30 17.42 1.58 22.39
N GLN A 31 16.17 1.31 22.81
CA GLN A 31 15.20 0.68 21.93
C GLN A 31 15.16 1.50 20.66
N MET A 32 15.68 0.94 19.58
CA MET A 32 15.78 1.61 18.30
C MET A 32 14.38 2.09 17.93
N GLU A 33 14.15 3.41 17.99
CA GLU A 33 12.87 4.01 17.68
C GLU A 33 12.66 3.86 16.16
N VAL A 34 11.83 2.89 15.79
CA VAL A 34 11.43 2.66 14.41
C VAL A 34 10.58 3.84 13.98
N LYS A 35 11.09 4.63 13.03
CA LYS A 35 10.34 5.75 12.47
C LYS A 35 9.32 5.22 11.47
N LEU A 36 8.06 5.15 11.91
CA LEU A 36 6.96 4.61 11.13
C LEU A 36 6.37 5.64 10.15
N PRO A 37 5.76 5.19 9.04
CA PRO A 37 4.91 6.04 8.19
C PRO A 37 3.72 6.60 8.99
N LEU A 38 3.02 7.56 8.41
CA LEU A 38 1.89 8.31 9.00
C LEU A 38 1.06 7.48 10.00
N THR A 39 1.31 7.70 11.29
CA THR A 39 0.73 6.97 12.43
C THR A 39 -0.38 7.75 13.14
N GLU A 40 -0.73 8.93 12.64
CA GLU A 40 -1.72 9.80 13.28
C GLU A 40 -3.14 9.27 13.03
N GLU A 41 -3.87 9.03 14.12
CA GLU A 41 -5.30 8.71 14.05
C GLU A 41 -6.12 9.95 13.64
N GLY A 42 -7.20 9.73 12.89
CA GLY A 42 -8.10 10.79 12.44
C GLY A 42 -7.76 11.39 11.07
N VAL A 43 -6.76 10.85 10.38
CA VAL A 43 -6.44 11.26 9.01
C VAL A 43 -7.53 10.75 8.06
N PRO A 44 -8.09 11.62 7.20
CA PRO A 44 -9.10 11.23 6.23
C PRO A 44 -8.56 10.21 5.22
N LEU A 45 -9.39 9.23 4.87
CA LEU A 45 -9.07 8.23 3.86
C LEU A 45 -9.00 8.89 2.48
N ALA A 46 -7.94 8.56 1.72
CA ALA A 46 -7.82 8.98 0.34
C ALA A 46 -8.81 8.22 -0.56
N ILE A 47 -9.44 8.95 -1.48
CA ILE A 47 -10.18 8.39 -2.60
C ILE A 47 -9.42 8.78 -3.86
N CYS A 48 -8.95 7.79 -4.61
CA CYS A 48 -8.23 8.02 -5.85
C CYS A 48 -9.16 7.74 -7.04
N TYR A 49 -9.21 8.66 -7.99
CA TYR A 49 -9.86 8.47 -9.29
C TYR A 49 -8.80 8.54 -10.37
N GLY A 50 -8.89 7.65 -11.36
CA GLY A 50 -7.84 7.54 -12.36
C GLY A 50 -6.52 7.04 -11.77
N GLN A 51 -5.52 6.87 -12.61
CA GLN A 51 -4.17 6.53 -12.15
C GLN A 51 -3.50 7.77 -11.54
N THR A 52 -3.19 7.70 -10.25
CA THR A 52 -2.55 8.79 -9.51
C THR A 52 -1.53 8.26 -8.51
N ARG A 53 -0.57 9.11 -8.16
CA ARG A 53 0.47 8.76 -7.20
C ARG A 53 0.04 9.16 -5.79
N LEU A 54 0.07 8.20 -4.88
CA LEU A 54 -0.16 8.38 -3.45
C LEU A 54 1.17 8.27 -2.70
N ASP A 55 1.67 9.39 -2.20
CA ASP A 55 2.96 9.47 -1.51
C ASP A 55 2.88 9.20 0.00
N LYS A 56 1.68 9.17 0.58
CA LYS A 56 1.46 9.08 2.02
C LYS A 56 0.42 8.01 2.35
N PRO A 57 0.77 6.72 2.20
CA PRO A 57 -0.04 5.66 2.77
C PRO A 57 -0.10 5.79 4.30
N PHE A 58 -1.19 5.36 4.90
CA PHE A 58 -1.33 5.34 6.36
C PHE A 58 -1.01 3.95 6.91
N LEU A 59 -0.43 3.90 8.11
CA LEU A 59 -0.07 2.64 8.73
C LEU A 59 -1.30 1.99 9.38
N LEU A 60 -1.65 0.76 8.98
CA LEU A 60 -2.75 -0.02 9.56
C LEU A 60 -2.28 -0.96 10.66
N TRP A 61 -1.12 -1.56 10.46
CA TRP A 61 -0.52 -2.51 11.40
C TRP A 61 0.98 -2.60 11.13
N TRP A 62 1.76 -2.84 12.19
CA TRP A 62 3.15 -3.25 12.10
C TRP A 62 3.45 -4.25 13.22
N GLY A 63 4.42 -5.13 13.01
CA GLY A 63 4.79 -6.14 14.00
C GLY A 63 5.83 -7.13 13.49
N ASP A 64 5.98 -8.22 14.24
CA ASP A 64 6.92 -9.33 13.96
C ASP A 64 8.33 -8.87 13.56
N VAL A 65 8.96 -8.08 14.44
CA VAL A 65 10.33 -7.63 14.26
C VAL A 65 11.26 -8.83 14.35
N HIS A 66 12.03 -9.07 13.30
CA HIS A 66 12.96 -10.18 13.22
C HIS A 66 14.34 -9.69 12.86
N PHE A 67 15.34 -10.36 13.44
CA PHE A 67 16.74 -10.08 13.21
C PHE A 67 17.35 -11.24 12.43
N LYS A 68 18.13 -10.94 11.39
CA LYS A 68 18.85 -11.93 10.61
C LYS A 68 20.33 -11.58 10.60
N ASP A 69 21.13 -12.47 11.14
CA ASP A 69 22.58 -12.36 11.09
C ASP A 69 23.08 -12.56 9.66
N ILE A 70 24.09 -11.78 9.27
CA ILE A 70 24.76 -11.90 7.97
C ILE A 70 25.88 -12.93 8.10
N THR A 71 25.78 -14.03 7.36
CA THR A 71 26.74 -15.14 7.43
C THR A 71 27.84 -15.11 6.35
N SER A 72 27.78 -14.20 5.38
CA SER A 72 28.59 -14.23 4.15
C SER A 72 29.70 -13.17 4.05
N TYR A 73 29.72 -12.19 4.95
CA TYR A 73 30.77 -11.17 5.00
C TYR A 73 31.57 -11.29 6.31
N GLU A 74 32.88 -10.97 6.28
CA GLU A 74 33.78 -10.96 7.47
C GLU A 74 33.40 -9.91 8.54
N GLN A 75 32.20 -9.31 8.44
CA GLN A 75 31.63 -8.38 9.42
C GLN A 75 30.38 -9.00 10.03
N ASP A 76 30.36 -9.08 11.37
CA ASP A 76 29.20 -9.42 12.19
C ASP A 76 28.15 -8.29 12.12
N ASP A 77 27.50 -8.14 10.97
CA ASP A 77 26.41 -7.20 10.80
C ASP A 77 25.05 -7.92 10.80
N MET A 78 24.00 -7.21 11.23
CA MET A 78 22.65 -7.75 11.35
C MET A 78 21.67 -6.99 10.46
N PHE A 79 20.79 -7.70 9.78
CA PHE A 79 19.61 -7.13 9.13
C PHE A 79 18.44 -7.08 10.10
N ILE A 80 17.73 -5.96 10.10
CA ILE A 80 16.47 -5.77 10.81
C ILE A 80 15.33 -5.90 9.80
N GLY A 81 14.36 -6.76 10.08
CA GLY A 81 13.12 -6.85 9.33
C GLY A 81 11.90 -6.59 10.20
N LEU A 82 10.84 -6.04 9.61
CA LEU A 82 9.58 -5.74 10.30
C LEU A 82 8.40 -5.86 9.34
N ASP A 83 7.34 -6.50 9.79
CA ASP A 83 6.17 -6.71 8.96
C ASP A 83 5.22 -5.51 9.08
N LEU A 84 4.66 -5.08 7.95
CA LEU A 84 3.87 -3.86 7.88
C LEU A 84 2.67 -3.99 6.95
N SER A 85 1.56 -3.37 7.35
CA SER A 85 0.33 -3.24 6.59
C SER A 85 0.03 -1.76 6.37
N LEU A 86 -0.02 -1.35 5.12
CA LEU A 86 -0.22 0.03 4.68
C LEU A 86 -1.57 0.19 4.01
N GLY A 87 -2.40 1.11 4.50
CA GLY A 87 -3.63 1.52 3.85
C GLY A 87 -3.35 2.55 2.75
N ILE A 88 -3.95 2.34 1.58
CA ILE A 88 -3.82 3.23 0.42
C ILE A 88 -5.09 4.05 0.16
N GLY A 89 -6.24 3.62 0.67
CA GLY A 89 -7.47 4.41 0.58
C GLY A 89 -8.72 3.57 0.69
N VAL A 90 -9.82 4.08 0.12
CA VAL A 90 -11.11 3.37 0.10
C VAL A 90 -11.08 2.10 -0.76
N ALA A 91 -12.09 1.25 -0.59
CA ALA A 91 -12.24 0.01 -1.34
C ALA A 91 -12.18 0.17 -2.86
N ASN A 92 -11.79 -0.91 -3.54
CA ASN A 92 -11.70 -1.05 -4.99
C ASN A 92 -10.66 -0.14 -5.65
N MET A 93 -9.59 0.19 -4.93
CA MET A 93 -8.42 0.85 -5.51
C MET A 93 -7.46 -0.18 -6.08
N ASN A 94 -7.14 -0.04 -7.37
CA ASN A 94 -6.11 -0.82 -8.04
C ASN A 94 -4.73 -0.20 -7.81
N ILE A 95 -3.68 -1.03 -7.93
CA ILE A 95 -2.27 -0.63 -7.80
C ILE A 95 -1.52 -0.99 -9.08
N TRP A 96 -0.76 -0.04 -9.61
CA TRP A 96 0.11 -0.22 -10.78
C TRP A 96 1.58 -0.21 -10.41
N ARG A 97 1.97 0.53 -9.39
CA ARG A 97 3.37 0.61 -8.97
C ARG A 97 3.50 0.76 -7.47
N ILE A 98 4.54 0.15 -6.92
CA ILE A 98 4.97 0.36 -5.54
C ILE A 98 6.39 0.90 -5.58
N GLY A 99 6.61 2.02 -4.90
CA GLY A 99 7.93 2.61 -4.70
C GLY A 99 8.25 2.83 -3.23
N ALA A 100 9.53 2.99 -2.95
CA ALA A 100 10.06 3.39 -1.66
C ALA A 100 11.19 4.41 -1.89
N GLY A 101 10.97 5.65 -1.43
CA GLY A 101 11.79 6.79 -1.83
C GLY A 101 11.81 6.94 -3.35
N ASP A 102 13.01 6.98 -3.93
CA ASP A 102 13.25 7.14 -5.37
C ASP A 102 13.28 5.81 -6.14
N VAL A 103 13.10 4.68 -5.44
CA VAL A 103 13.22 3.34 -6.03
C VAL A 103 11.85 2.73 -6.27
N THR A 104 11.67 2.14 -7.45
CA THR A 104 10.49 1.31 -7.76
C THR A 104 10.72 -0.11 -7.24
N ILE A 105 9.90 -0.54 -6.28
CA ILE A 105 9.91 -1.91 -5.74
C ILE A 105 9.21 -2.84 -6.71
N TRP A 106 8.05 -2.45 -7.21
CA TRP A 106 7.26 -3.26 -8.14
C TRP A 106 6.63 -2.39 -9.21
N ASP A 107 6.72 -2.85 -10.45
CA ASP A 107 6.05 -2.24 -11.60
C ASP A 107 5.13 -3.28 -12.24
N GLY A 108 3.82 -3.06 -12.12
CA GLY A 108 2.81 -3.90 -12.72
C GLY A 108 2.73 -3.62 -14.21
N THR A 109 3.49 -4.35 -15.02
CA THR A 109 3.39 -4.30 -16.48
C THR A 109 2.09 -4.96 -16.94
N GLY A 110 0.94 -4.30 -16.82
CA GLY A 110 -0.28 -4.74 -17.50
C GLY A 110 -1.59 -4.18 -16.94
N ALA A 111 -2.19 -3.30 -17.73
CA ALA A 111 -3.61 -3.00 -17.89
C ALA A 111 -4.64 -3.66 -16.94
N TRP A 112 -5.45 -2.79 -16.32
CA TRP A 112 -6.91 -2.95 -16.21
C TRP A 112 -7.54 -4.18 -15.61
N ASP A 113 -6.91 -4.79 -14.64
CA ASP A 113 -7.53 -5.72 -13.68
C ASP A 113 -6.38 -6.30 -12.86
N GLY A 114 -6.71 -6.96 -11.76
CA GLY A 114 -5.73 -7.81 -11.09
C GLY A 114 -5.22 -8.99 -11.95
N LEU A 115 -5.19 -8.97 -13.29
CA LEU A 115 -4.64 -10.08 -14.08
C LEU A 115 -3.10 -10.14 -14.09
N GLY A 116 -2.40 -9.09 -13.65
CA GLY A 116 -0.94 -9.14 -13.47
C GLY A 116 -0.49 -9.89 -12.21
N ALA A 117 -1.35 -9.96 -11.19
CA ALA A 117 -1.06 -10.56 -9.88
C ALA A 117 -1.99 -11.77 -9.65
N PRO A 118 -1.49 -12.98 -9.40
CA PRO A 118 -2.37 -14.12 -9.16
C PRO A 118 -3.26 -13.88 -7.92
N PHE A 119 -4.57 -13.96 -8.12
CA PHE A 119 -5.58 -13.90 -7.04
C PHE A 119 -5.44 -15.10 -6.10
N ASP A 120 -5.40 -14.84 -4.80
CA ASP A 120 -5.44 -15.83 -3.73
C ASP A 120 -6.86 -15.89 -3.14
N PRO A 121 -7.63 -16.96 -3.43
CA PRO A 121 -8.99 -17.11 -2.91
C PRO A 121 -9.05 -17.38 -1.41
N VAL A 122 -7.92 -17.71 -0.75
CA VAL A 122 -7.89 -18.03 0.69
C VAL A 122 -8.14 -16.79 1.54
N ASP A 123 -7.63 -15.64 1.12
CA ASP A 123 -7.76 -14.37 1.83
C ASP A 123 -8.36 -13.23 0.99
N GLY A 124 -8.64 -13.47 -0.29
CA GLY A 124 -9.18 -12.47 -1.21
C GLY A 124 -8.12 -11.43 -1.64
N SER A 125 -6.85 -11.81 -1.57
CA SER A 125 -5.72 -10.95 -1.93
C SER A 125 -5.22 -11.20 -3.34
N TYR A 126 -4.38 -10.30 -3.81
CA TYR A 126 -3.57 -10.46 -5.00
C TYR A 126 -2.11 -10.54 -4.58
N ASN A 127 -1.46 -11.64 -4.97
CA ASN A 127 -0.04 -11.81 -4.70
C ASN A 127 0.76 -10.97 -5.69
N ILE A 128 1.49 -9.99 -5.19
CA ILE A 128 2.36 -9.17 -6.05
C ILE A 128 3.59 -10.01 -6.37
N VAL A 129 3.62 -10.55 -7.59
CA VAL A 129 4.75 -11.32 -8.12
C VAL A 129 5.56 -10.39 -9.02
N GLY A 130 6.89 -10.54 -9.02
CA GLY A 130 7.76 -9.75 -9.89
C GLY A 130 7.47 -9.95 -11.38
N PRO A 131 7.98 -9.03 -12.24
CA PRO A 131 7.67 -9.05 -13.66
C PRO A 131 8.01 -10.41 -14.28
N VAL A 132 6.97 -11.13 -14.72
CA VAL A 132 7.07 -12.43 -15.40
C VAL A 132 7.42 -12.19 -16.88
N THR A 133 8.56 -11.55 -17.13
CA THR A 133 9.06 -11.37 -18.50
C THR A 133 10.54 -11.72 -18.60
N ASN A 134 10.91 -12.94 -18.21
CA ASN A 134 11.99 -13.66 -18.88
C ASN A 134 11.90 -15.19 -18.65
N PRO A 135 11.83 -16.04 -19.70
CA PRO A 135 11.93 -17.49 -19.55
C PRO A 135 13.32 -17.98 -19.10
N VAL A 136 14.34 -17.12 -19.09
CA VAL A 136 15.71 -17.49 -18.71
C VAL A 136 16.36 -16.34 -17.94
N GLY A 137 16.33 -16.41 -16.61
CA GLY A 137 17.03 -15.47 -15.74
C GLY A 137 16.11 -14.91 -14.67
N TYR A 138 16.13 -15.56 -13.52
CA TYR A 138 15.62 -15.00 -12.27
C TYR A 138 16.28 -13.65 -12.01
N GLN A 139 15.58 -12.56 -12.31
CA GLN A 139 15.95 -11.24 -11.82
C GLN A 139 15.20 -11.05 -10.51
N PRO A 140 15.89 -11.08 -9.36
CA PRO A 140 15.26 -10.81 -8.09
C PRO A 140 14.81 -9.36 -8.05
N ILE A 141 13.65 -9.11 -7.45
CA ILE A 141 13.26 -7.76 -7.07
C ILE A 141 14.10 -7.37 -5.84
N ASN A 142 15.31 -6.90 -6.11
CA ASN A 142 16.02 -5.95 -5.25
C ASN A 142 16.67 -4.91 -6.17
N PRO A 143 15.89 -4.04 -6.82
CA PRO A 143 16.47 -2.86 -7.41
C PRO A 143 16.96 -1.99 -6.25
N PHE A 144 18.27 -1.97 -6.02
CA PHE A 144 18.98 -0.91 -5.29
C PHE A 144 18.64 -0.70 -3.80
N GLY A 145 18.91 -1.69 -2.95
CA GLY A 145 19.24 -1.43 -1.54
C GLY A 145 18.11 -0.84 -0.67
N VAL A 146 16.86 -0.95 -1.13
CA VAL A 146 15.67 -0.65 -0.32
C VAL A 146 15.45 -1.73 0.73
N PHE A 147 15.73 -2.99 0.38
CA PHE A 147 15.74 -4.10 1.30
C PHE A 147 17.08 -4.82 1.26
N GLY A 148 17.69 -5.03 2.43
CA GLY A 148 19.01 -5.67 2.56
C GLY A 148 18.87 -7.18 2.64
N GLU A 149 19.38 -7.90 1.65
CA GLU A 149 19.52 -9.36 1.71
C GLU A 149 20.99 -9.75 1.46
N GLU A 150 21.42 -10.82 2.13
CA GLU A 150 22.77 -11.37 2.06
C GLU A 150 23.07 -12.12 0.75
N ASN A 151 22.02 -12.60 0.06
CA ASN A 151 22.15 -13.35 -1.19
C ASN A 151 21.55 -12.52 -2.33
N SER A 152 22.07 -12.69 -3.54
CA SER A 152 21.55 -12.09 -4.77
C SER A 152 20.14 -12.55 -5.15
N TYR A 153 19.32 -13.02 -4.21
CA TYR A 153 17.90 -13.25 -4.33
C TYR A 153 17.23 -12.20 -3.44
N GLY A 154 16.79 -11.10 -4.04
CA GLY A 154 15.99 -10.08 -3.36
C GLY A 154 14.73 -10.64 -2.70
N PHE A 155 14.05 -9.75 -1.98
CA PHE A 155 12.82 -9.93 -1.18
C PHE A 155 11.72 -10.85 -1.77
N PHE A 156 11.77 -11.12 -3.08
CA PHE A 156 10.92 -12.05 -3.80
C PHE A 156 11.71 -13.29 -4.22
N SER A 157 11.95 -14.18 -3.28
CA SER A 157 12.40 -15.54 -3.59
C SER A 157 11.28 -16.29 -4.31
N SER A 158 11.37 -16.34 -5.63
CA SER A 158 10.56 -17.19 -6.50
C SER A 158 10.82 -18.68 -6.21
N VAL A 159 10.13 -19.22 -5.21
CA VAL A 159 9.97 -20.67 -5.07
C VAL A 159 8.51 -21.01 -5.36
N GLY A 160 8.29 -21.54 -6.56
CA GLY A 160 7.09 -22.31 -6.88
C GLY A 160 5.93 -21.48 -7.45
N PHE A 161 5.73 -21.66 -8.75
CA PHE A 161 4.49 -21.41 -9.48
C PHE A 161 3.38 -22.35 -8.97
N LEU A 162 2.96 -22.21 -7.72
CA LEU A 162 1.83 -22.93 -7.15
C LEU A 162 0.98 -21.95 -6.33
N PRO A 163 -0.31 -21.73 -6.70
CA PRO A 163 -1.19 -20.79 -6.03
C PRO A 163 -1.60 -21.19 -4.60
N SER A 164 -0.91 -22.15 -3.97
CA SER A 164 -1.31 -22.72 -2.68
C SER A 164 -0.20 -22.93 -1.65
N THR A 165 1.06 -22.52 -1.92
CA THR A 165 2.17 -22.73 -0.97
C THR A 165 2.99 -21.47 -0.65
N PHE A 166 2.38 -20.28 -0.64
CA PHE A 166 2.90 -19.15 0.15
C PHE A 166 2.64 -19.37 1.66
N ARG A 167 2.98 -20.58 2.16
CA ARG A 167 2.75 -21.01 3.53
C ARG A 167 3.84 -20.51 4.50
N ASP A 168 4.89 -19.89 3.95
CA ASP A 168 6.03 -19.36 4.72
C ASP A 168 5.91 -17.87 5.06
N GLY A 169 4.78 -17.21 4.70
CA GLY A 169 4.48 -15.85 5.16
C GLY A 169 5.47 -14.78 4.71
N ARG A 170 6.02 -14.88 3.49
CA ARG A 170 6.94 -13.87 2.92
C ARG A 170 6.39 -13.32 1.60
N GLY A 171 6.51 -12.01 1.40
CA GLY A 171 6.14 -11.31 0.16
C GLY A 171 5.17 -10.15 0.34
N ILE A 172 4.77 -9.52 -0.76
CA ILE A 172 3.79 -8.42 -0.77
C ILE A 172 2.43 -8.94 -1.23
N ARG A 173 1.40 -8.66 -0.43
CA ARG A 173 0.00 -8.95 -0.77
C ARG A 173 -0.79 -7.66 -0.86
N TRP A 174 -1.50 -7.50 -1.96
CA TRP A 174 -2.46 -6.40 -2.12
C TRP A 174 -3.87 -6.91 -1.85
N TYR A 175 -4.62 -6.09 -1.12
CA TYR A 175 -6.01 -6.32 -0.77
C TYR A 175 -6.85 -5.18 -1.33
N PRO A 176 -7.79 -5.43 -2.26
CA PRO A 176 -8.61 -4.38 -2.89
C PRO A 176 -9.57 -3.71 -1.89
N GLY A 177 -9.80 -4.30 -0.72
CA GLY A 177 -10.63 -3.73 0.34
C GLY A 177 -12.13 -3.99 0.15
N ASP A 178 -12.50 -5.03 -0.60
CA ASP A 178 -13.91 -5.38 -0.80
C ASP A 178 -14.61 -5.72 0.53
N PHE A 179 -15.94 -5.60 0.58
CA PHE A 179 -16.70 -5.82 1.82
C PHE A 179 -16.82 -7.29 2.24
N TYR A 180 -16.45 -8.22 1.38
CA TYR A 180 -16.44 -9.66 1.64
C TYR A 180 -15.04 -10.20 1.94
N GLN A 181 -14.02 -9.34 1.86
CA GLN A 181 -12.63 -9.67 2.00
C GLN A 181 -12.38 -10.36 3.34
N LEU A 182 -11.58 -11.41 3.28
CA LEU A 182 -11.16 -12.16 4.43
C LEU A 182 -9.92 -11.49 5.07
N LYS A 183 -9.60 -11.90 6.30
CA LYS A 183 -8.42 -11.39 6.99
C LYS A 183 -7.16 -12.03 6.43
N ASN A 184 -6.07 -11.27 6.39
CA ASN A 184 -4.75 -11.82 6.11
C ASN A 184 -4.41 -12.92 7.15
N THR A 185 -4.14 -14.12 6.67
CA THR A 185 -3.95 -15.30 7.51
C THR A 185 -2.67 -15.24 8.35
N TYR A 186 -1.61 -14.61 7.83
CA TYR A 186 -0.35 -14.42 8.54
C TYR A 186 -0.46 -13.35 9.62
N VAL A 187 -0.99 -12.16 9.32
CA VAL A 187 -1.22 -11.09 10.32
C VAL A 187 -2.13 -11.60 11.44
N ALA A 188 -3.13 -12.42 11.09
CA ALA A 188 -3.99 -13.11 12.03
C ALA A 188 -3.25 -14.12 12.92
N SER A 189 -2.18 -14.74 12.41
CA SER A 189 -1.36 -15.70 13.16
C SER A 189 -0.41 -15.03 14.17
N VAL A 190 0.09 -13.83 13.86
CA VAL A 190 1.07 -13.12 14.72
C VAL A 190 0.44 -12.17 15.74
N THR A 191 -0.80 -11.71 15.51
CA THR A 191 -1.53 -10.85 16.46
C THR A 191 -2.53 -11.65 17.31
N SER A 192 -3.63 -12.09 16.69
CA SER A 192 -4.60 -13.05 17.21
C SER A 192 -5.74 -13.20 16.20
N PRO A 193 -6.16 -14.42 15.83
CA PRO A 193 -7.16 -14.60 14.78
C PRO A 193 -8.51 -13.94 15.06
N ASN A 194 -8.83 -13.65 16.32
CA ASN A 194 -10.13 -13.12 16.73
C ASN A 194 -10.16 -11.59 16.82
N THR A 195 -9.01 -10.92 16.74
CA THR A 195 -8.90 -9.46 16.83
C THR A 195 -8.42 -8.82 15.53
N THR A 196 -7.86 -9.60 14.61
CA THR A 196 -7.41 -9.10 13.30
C THR A 196 -8.59 -8.80 12.39
N SER A 197 -8.69 -7.53 11.98
CA SER A 197 -9.64 -7.08 10.97
C SER A 197 -9.17 -7.48 9.57
N GLY A 198 -10.11 -7.75 8.66
CA GLY A 198 -9.81 -7.84 7.23
C GLY A 198 -9.71 -6.47 6.55
N TYR A 199 -9.81 -5.37 7.30
CA TYR A 199 -9.82 -3.99 6.81
C TYR A 199 -10.80 -3.75 5.65
N ARG A 200 -12.00 -4.33 5.75
CA ARG A 200 -13.07 -4.18 4.75
C ARG A 200 -13.43 -2.72 4.55
N GLY A 201 -13.62 -2.33 3.29
CA GLY A 201 -13.83 -0.92 2.93
C GLY A 201 -12.53 -0.13 2.72
N ILE A 202 -11.37 -0.72 3.02
CA ILE A 202 -10.05 -0.07 2.90
C ILE A 202 -9.14 -0.95 2.04
N SER A 203 -8.65 -0.38 0.94
CA SER A 203 -7.61 -1.02 0.13
C SER A 203 -6.27 -0.89 0.85
N HIS A 204 -5.53 -1.99 0.96
CA HIS A 204 -4.28 -2.04 1.71
C HIS A 204 -3.28 -3.03 1.14
N VAL A 205 -2.01 -2.84 1.51
CA VAL A 205 -0.89 -3.69 1.10
C VAL A 205 -0.17 -4.19 2.33
N VAL A 206 0.03 -5.50 2.41
CA VAL A 206 0.77 -6.16 3.49
C VAL A 206 2.13 -6.60 2.95
N PHE A 207 3.20 -6.15 3.60
CA PHE A 207 4.56 -6.59 3.35
C PHE A 207 4.93 -7.57 4.47
N GLN A 208 5.21 -8.81 4.08
CA GLN A 208 5.52 -9.89 5.01
C GLN A 208 7.01 -10.25 4.90
N SER A 209 7.70 -10.20 6.04
CA SER A 209 9.15 -10.35 6.19
C SER A 209 10.05 -9.41 5.36
N PRO A 210 9.79 -8.08 5.26
CA PRO A 210 10.71 -7.18 4.54
C PRO A 210 11.95 -6.88 5.39
N GLN A 211 13.13 -6.91 4.76
CA GLN A 211 14.42 -6.68 5.43
C GLN A 211 14.88 -5.24 5.21
N VAL A 212 14.73 -4.35 6.20
CA VAL A 212 14.92 -2.88 6.05
C VAL A 212 16.41 -2.46 6.04
N GLY A 213 17.34 -3.42 6.13
CA GLY A 213 18.77 -3.15 6.08
C GLY A 213 19.41 -3.04 7.48
N PHE A 214 20.55 -2.34 7.55
CA PHE A 214 21.38 -2.22 8.77
C PHE A 214 20.87 -1.18 9.78
N GLY A 215 19.88 -0.37 9.40
CA GLY A 215 19.29 0.66 10.24
C GLY A 215 17.77 0.52 10.35
N PRO A 216 17.15 0.93 11.47
CA PRO A 216 15.71 0.77 11.72
C PRO A 216 14.83 1.81 10.99
N GLN A 217 15.31 2.40 9.89
CA GLN A 217 14.61 3.48 9.20
C GLN A 217 13.80 2.94 8.02
N ILE A 218 12.47 3.03 8.13
CA ILE A 218 11.57 2.62 7.04
C ILE A 218 11.60 3.70 5.93
N PRO A 219 11.88 3.33 4.67
CA PRO A 219 11.81 4.28 3.58
C PRO A 219 10.36 4.75 3.34
N PRO A 220 10.15 5.99 2.90
CA PRO A 220 8.80 6.48 2.60
C PRO A 220 8.22 5.74 1.40
N PHE A 221 7.12 5.03 1.59
CA PHE A 221 6.44 4.30 0.52
C PHE A 221 5.58 5.23 -0.34
N ASN A 222 5.57 4.98 -1.64
CA ASN A 222 4.67 5.61 -2.60
C ASN A 222 3.97 4.54 -3.46
N PHE A 223 2.74 4.82 -3.87
CA PHE A 223 1.93 3.91 -4.66
C PHE A 223 1.36 4.63 -5.87
N ASP A 224 1.58 4.11 -7.07
CA ASP A 224 0.77 4.51 -8.21
C ASP A 224 -0.51 3.67 -8.17
N CYS A 225 -1.62 4.28 -7.79
CA CYS A 225 -2.89 3.64 -7.50
C CYS A 225 -4.06 4.46 -8.03
N GLY A 226 -5.27 3.90 -7.99
CA GLY A 226 -6.37 4.49 -8.74
C GLY A 226 -7.64 3.67 -8.69
N GLY A 227 -8.76 4.37 -8.55
CA GLY A 227 -10.10 3.81 -8.63
C GLY A 227 -10.75 4.18 -9.95
N PHE A 228 -11.49 3.23 -10.51
CA PHE A 228 -12.33 3.43 -11.68
C PHE A 228 -13.75 3.02 -11.33
N PRO A 229 -14.58 3.99 -10.93
CA PRO A 229 -15.96 3.69 -10.54
C PRO A 229 -16.74 3.08 -11.70
N ASP A 230 -17.56 2.08 -11.37
CA ASP A 230 -18.50 1.45 -12.30
C ASP A 230 -19.93 1.58 -11.74
N ALA A 231 -20.27 2.79 -11.28
CA ALA A 231 -21.51 3.04 -10.57
C ALA A 231 -22.70 3.19 -11.54
N LEU A 232 -22.45 3.57 -12.79
CA LEU A 232 -23.47 3.63 -13.85
C LEU A 232 -23.55 2.34 -14.69
N ASN A 233 -22.77 1.29 -14.35
CA ASN A 233 -22.61 0.05 -15.14
C ASN A 233 -22.18 0.32 -16.59
N GLY A 234 -21.22 1.23 -16.76
CA GLY A 234 -20.93 1.90 -18.03
C GLY A 234 -20.01 1.14 -18.98
N GLU A 235 -19.49 -0.05 -18.65
CA GLU A 235 -18.44 -0.72 -19.44
C GLU A 235 -18.65 -0.66 -20.97
N PRO A 236 -17.70 -0.11 -21.76
CA PRO A 236 -16.33 0.31 -21.40
C PRO A 236 -16.17 1.78 -20.97
N THR A 237 -17.24 2.54 -20.75
CA THR A 237 -17.19 4.00 -20.59
C THR A 237 -16.54 4.48 -19.30
N ARG A 238 -16.31 3.61 -18.30
CA ARG A 238 -15.70 3.98 -17.01
C ARG A 238 -14.26 4.48 -17.13
N VAL A 239 -13.60 4.10 -18.22
CA VAL A 239 -12.21 4.41 -18.53
C VAL A 239 -12.13 5.42 -19.65
N ILE A 240 -11.28 6.43 -19.51
CA ILE A 240 -10.93 7.33 -20.61
C ILE A 240 -9.42 7.24 -20.84
N GLY A 241 -9.00 7.18 -22.10
CA GLY A 241 -7.59 7.22 -22.49
C GLY A 241 -6.72 6.07 -21.97
N GLY A 242 -7.33 5.04 -21.35
CA GLY A 242 -6.64 3.90 -20.80
C GLY A 242 -6.04 4.10 -19.41
N ASN A 243 -6.08 5.28 -18.78
CA ASN A 243 -5.58 5.46 -17.39
C ASN A 243 -6.39 6.48 -16.58
N GLU A 244 -7.39 7.12 -17.19
CA GLU A 244 -8.16 8.20 -16.57
C GLU A 244 -9.57 7.71 -16.27
N ALA A 245 -10.14 8.19 -15.16
CA ALA A 245 -11.53 7.88 -14.81
C ALA A 245 -12.49 8.77 -15.58
N ASN A 246 -13.65 8.24 -15.95
CA ASN A 246 -14.71 9.03 -16.56
C ASN A 246 -15.31 10.04 -15.55
N PRO A 247 -15.29 11.35 -15.82
CA PRO A 247 -15.82 12.36 -14.90
C PRO A 247 -17.29 12.16 -14.52
N ALA A 248 -18.13 11.68 -15.43
CA ALA A 248 -19.55 11.44 -15.15
C ALA A 248 -19.73 10.29 -14.14
N GLU A 249 -18.92 9.23 -14.26
CA GLU A 249 -18.88 8.13 -13.29
C GLU A 249 -18.34 8.60 -11.94
N VAL A 250 -17.28 9.42 -11.94
CA VAL A 250 -16.67 9.99 -10.72
C VAL A 250 -17.67 10.85 -9.95
N ILE A 251 -18.40 11.75 -10.63
CA ILE A 251 -19.42 12.58 -9.99
C ILE A 251 -20.53 11.69 -9.40
N TYR A 252 -21.01 10.71 -10.16
CA TYR A 252 -22.08 9.83 -9.71
C TYR A 252 -21.65 8.98 -8.51
N ASP A 253 -20.43 8.45 -8.52
CA ASP A 253 -19.83 7.68 -7.42
C ASP A 253 -19.68 8.53 -6.15
N LEU A 254 -19.11 9.73 -6.27
CA LEU A 254 -18.96 10.68 -5.15
C LEU A 254 -20.28 11.01 -4.47
N LEU A 255 -21.36 11.09 -5.24
CA LEU A 255 -22.68 11.46 -4.73
C LEU A 255 -23.44 10.27 -4.13
N THR A 256 -23.35 9.09 -4.73
CA THR A 256 -24.27 7.97 -4.42
C THR A 256 -23.70 6.94 -3.45
N GLN A 257 -22.39 6.68 -3.47
CA GLN A 257 -21.82 5.63 -2.63
C GLN A 257 -21.83 6.02 -1.14
N PRO A 258 -22.19 5.10 -0.23
CA PRO A 258 -22.26 5.40 1.20
C PRO A 258 -20.90 5.34 1.91
N TRP A 259 -19.94 4.59 1.37
CA TRP A 259 -18.64 4.39 2.03
C TRP A 259 -17.61 5.42 1.56
N GLY A 260 -17.27 6.33 2.47
CA GLY A 260 -16.29 7.41 2.25
C GLY A 260 -16.80 8.56 1.38
N ARG A 261 -18.06 8.56 0.98
CA ARG A 261 -18.67 9.46 -0.02
C ARG A 261 -20.02 9.99 0.48
N ALA A 262 -20.73 10.78 -0.31
CA ALA A 262 -21.92 11.50 0.16
C ALA A 262 -23.13 10.60 0.48
N GLY A 263 -23.23 9.41 -0.13
CA GLY A 263 -24.25 8.41 0.21
C GLY A 263 -25.70 8.83 -0.07
N LEU A 264 -25.92 9.69 -1.07
CA LEU A 264 -27.26 10.13 -1.45
C LEU A 264 -28.02 9.01 -2.17
N ASP A 265 -29.34 8.99 -1.99
CA ASP A 265 -30.21 8.00 -2.63
C ASP A 265 -30.12 8.11 -4.17
N ILE A 266 -29.86 6.99 -4.82
CA ILE A 266 -29.82 6.84 -6.28
C ILE A 266 -31.10 7.33 -6.96
N SER A 267 -32.24 7.28 -6.25
CA SER A 267 -33.55 7.69 -6.78
C SER A 267 -33.63 9.19 -7.10
N LEU A 268 -32.78 10.01 -6.47
CA LEU A 268 -32.71 11.46 -6.65
C LEU A 268 -32.06 11.85 -7.98
N PHE A 269 -31.34 10.94 -8.62
CA PHE A 269 -30.57 11.20 -9.83
C PHE A 269 -31.25 10.61 -11.06
N ASP A 270 -31.14 11.31 -12.18
CA ASP A 270 -31.52 10.78 -13.48
C ASP A 270 -30.35 10.00 -14.08
N THR A 271 -30.20 8.73 -13.70
CA THR A 271 -29.12 7.83 -14.14
C THR A 271 -28.94 7.85 -15.66
N ALA A 272 -30.02 7.95 -16.45
CA ALA A 272 -29.92 7.98 -17.91
C ALA A 272 -29.15 9.22 -18.42
N SER A 273 -29.32 10.37 -17.78
CA SER A 273 -28.58 11.58 -18.13
C SER A 273 -27.08 11.43 -17.85
N PHE A 274 -26.71 10.82 -16.72
CA PHE A 274 -25.32 10.55 -16.36
C PHE A 274 -24.69 9.52 -17.30
N THR A 275 -25.41 8.44 -17.64
CA THR A 275 -24.92 7.43 -18.60
C THR A 275 -24.69 8.04 -19.99
N LEU A 276 -25.60 8.91 -20.47
CA LEU A 276 -25.42 9.58 -21.76
C LEU A 276 -24.20 10.52 -21.75
N ALA A 277 -24.00 11.27 -20.66
CA ALA A 277 -22.80 12.10 -20.51
C ALA A 277 -21.53 11.24 -20.48
N ALA A 278 -21.54 10.12 -19.75
CA ALA A 278 -20.41 9.19 -19.70
C ALA A 278 -20.04 8.64 -21.08
N VAL A 279 -21.03 8.26 -21.89
CA VAL A 279 -20.82 7.78 -23.27
C VAL A 279 -20.20 8.86 -24.15
N THR A 280 -20.69 10.10 -24.07
CA THR A 280 -20.14 11.22 -24.84
C THR A 280 -18.70 11.51 -24.47
N LEU A 281 -18.39 11.66 -23.18
CA LEU A 281 -17.03 11.92 -22.69
C LEU A 281 -16.05 10.80 -23.07
N HIS A 282 -16.51 9.54 -23.00
CA HIS A 282 -15.70 8.41 -23.45
C HIS A 282 -15.39 8.47 -24.95
N GLY A 283 -16.35 8.91 -25.78
CA GLY A 283 -16.17 9.11 -27.21
C GLY A 283 -15.18 10.22 -27.57
N GLU A 284 -15.01 11.23 -26.69
CA GLU A 284 -14.05 12.33 -26.87
C GLU A 284 -12.61 11.93 -26.56
N GLY A 285 -12.40 10.97 -25.67
CA GLY A 285 -11.07 10.40 -25.37
C GLY A 285 -10.24 11.22 -24.39
N VAL A 286 -8.89 11.16 -24.53
CA VAL A 286 -7.83 11.56 -23.57
C VAL A 286 -7.90 13.01 -23.05
N GLY A 287 -8.80 13.85 -23.57
CA GLY A 287 -9.00 15.23 -23.08
C GLY A 287 -10.05 15.35 -21.97
N SER A 288 -10.90 14.34 -21.82
CA SER A 288 -12.09 14.38 -20.96
C SER A 288 -11.98 13.47 -19.74
N GLY A 289 -10.80 12.91 -19.47
CA GLY A 289 -10.55 12.04 -18.32
C GLY A 289 -10.10 12.79 -17.07
N MET A 290 -10.15 12.10 -15.93
CA MET A 290 -9.68 12.60 -14.65
C MET A 290 -8.71 11.66 -13.95
N ALA A 291 -7.70 12.26 -13.32
CA ALA A 291 -6.80 11.60 -12.38
C ALA A 291 -6.58 12.52 -11.15
N GLY A 292 -6.80 12.00 -9.94
CA GLY A 292 -6.65 12.81 -8.73
C GLY A 292 -6.99 12.08 -7.43
N THR A 293 -6.60 12.69 -6.32
CA THR A 293 -6.87 12.19 -4.97
C THR A 293 -7.77 13.15 -4.20
N VAL A 294 -8.79 12.62 -3.53
CA VAL A 294 -9.69 13.35 -2.64
C VAL A 294 -9.39 12.91 -1.22
N THR A 295 -8.91 13.84 -0.41
CA THR A 295 -8.45 13.57 0.96
C THR A 295 -9.09 14.48 2.00
N SER A 296 -10.00 15.39 1.66
CA SER A 296 -10.63 16.29 2.64
C SER A 296 -12.16 16.20 2.64
N SER A 297 -12.75 16.26 3.83
CA SER A 297 -14.20 16.12 4.04
C SER A 297 -15.03 17.34 3.60
N SER A 298 -14.40 18.49 3.38
CA SER A 298 -15.10 19.75 3.07
C SER A 298 -15.11 20.14 1.59
N ALA A 299 -14.58 19.31 0.68
CA ALA A 299 -14.37 19.69 -0.72
C ALA A 299 -15.21 18.91 -1.74
N VAL A 300 -16.09 17.96 -1.38
CA VAL A 300 -16.81 17.14 -2.38
C VAL A 300 -17.57 17.99 -3.39
N LEU A 301 -18.26 19.05 -2.94
CA LEU A 301 -18.95 19.98 -3.85
C LEU A 301 -18.00 20.85 -4.67
N ASP A 302 -16.85 21.22 -4.11
CA ASP A 302 -15.86 22.04 -4.82
C ASP A 302 -15.12 21.21 -5.87
N ILE A 303 -14.82 19.96 -5.56
CA ILE A 303 -14.34 18.94 -6.49
C ILE A 303 -15.39 18.79 -7.59
N ILE A 304 -16.66 18.51 -7.26
CA ILE A 304 -17.70 18.37 -8.29
C ILE A 304 -17.79 19.63 -9.17
N ARG A 305 -17.65 20.84 -8.61
CA ARG A 305 -17.62 22.08 -9.41
C ARG A 305 -16.39 22.17 -10.31
N GLU A 306 -15.22 21.77 -9.83
CA GLU A 306 -13.99 21.71 -10.62
C GLU A 306 -14.14 20.71 -11.77
N ILE A 307 -14.71 19.53 -11.49
CA ILE A 307 -15.01 18.51 -12.51
C ILE A 307 -15.96 19.08 -13.56
N LEU A 308 -17.10 19.64 -13.12
CA LEU A 308 -18.10 20.23 -14.01
C LEU A 308 -17.49 21.36 -14.88
N ALA A 309 -16.60 22.18 -14.31
CA ALA A 309 -15.88 23.20 -15.06
C ALA A 309 -14.88 22.61 -16.08
N GLN A 310 -14.23 21.49 -15.76
CA GLN A 310 -13.31 20.81 -16.67
C GLN A 310 -14.03 20.23 -17.89
N ILE A 311 -15.21 19.62 -17.71
CA ILE A 311 -16.00 19.00 -18.80
C ILE A 311 -17.04 19.95 -19.44
N ASP A 312 -16.99 21.24 -19.10
CA ASP A 312 -17.99 22.26 -19.51
C ASP A 312 -19.45 21.82 -19.32
N ALA A 313 -19.74 21.16 -18.20
CA ALA A 313 -21.04 20.60 -17.90
C ALA A 313 -21.78 21.40 -16.82
N ILE A 314 -23.10 21.25 -16.80
CA ILE A 314 -23.97 21.76 -15.75
C ILE A 314 -24.80 20.65 -15.12
N MET A 315 -24.87 20.68 -13.79
CA MET A 315 -25.78 19.85 -13.00
C MET A 315 -26.92 20.71 -12.46
N TYR A 316 -28.17 20.31 -12.73
CA TYR A 316 -29.34 21.07 -12.30
C TYR A 316 -30.48 20.15 -11.86
N PHE A 317 -31.39 20.70 -11.06
CA PHE A 317 -32.61 20.01 -10.64
C PHE A 317 -33.72 20.23 -11.68
N ASN A 318 -34.28 19.14 -12.20
CA ASN A 318 -35.40 19.20 -13.13
C ASN A 318 -36.73 19.24 -12.35
N PRO A 319 -37.51 20.33 -12.43
CA PRO A 319 -38.75 20.48 -11.65
C PRO A 319 -39.88 19.56 -12.12
N PHE A 320 -39.82 19.03 -13.34
CA PHE A 320 -40.85 18.13 -13.87
C PHE A 320 -40.65 16.69 -13.42
N THR A 321 -39.40 16.23 -13.34
CA THR A 321 -39.07 14.86 -12.93
C THR A 321 -38.71 14.75 -11.45
N GLY A 322 -38.38 15.87 -10.80
CA GLY A 322 -37.91 15.89 -9.42
C GLY A 322 -36.49 15.31 -9.24
N LYS A 323 -35.72 15.21 -10.33
CA LYS A 323 -34.40 14.56 -10.35
C LYS A 323 -33.29 15.54 -10.69
N VAL A 324 -32.09 15.24 -10.20
CA VAL A 324 -30.86 15.91 -10.61
C VAL A 324 -30.39 15.32 -11.93
N VAL A 325 -30.12 16.20 -12.89
CA VAL A 325 -29.73 15.87 -14.26
C VAL A 325 -28.34 16.44 -14.54
N LEU A 326 -27.49 15.64 -15.20
CA LEU A 326 -26.20 16.08 -15.75
C LEU A 326 -26.35 16.40 -17.23
N LYS A 327 -25.81 17.54 -17.67
CA LYS A 327 -25.83 17.95 -19.07
C LYS A 327 -24.48 18.54 -19.47
N LEU A 328 -23.90 18.00 -20.55
CA LEU A 328 -22.79 18.58 -21.29
C LEU A 328 -23.29 19.68 -22.25
#